data_AF-A0A1C4NL60-F1
#
_entry.id   AF-A0A1C4NL60-F1
#
_cell.length_a   1.000
_cell.length_b   1.000
_cell.length_c   1.000
_cell.angle_alpha   90.00
_cell.angle_beta   90.00
_cell.angle_gamma   90.00
#
_symmetry.space_group_name_H-M   'P 1'
#
loop_
_entity.id
_entity.type
_entity.pdbx_description
1 polymer ?
#
loop_
_entity_poly.entity_id
_entity_poly.type
_entity_poly.pdbx_seq_one_letter_code
_entity_poly.pdbx_strand_id
1 'polypeptide(L)'
;MDDMTEVFAEVEAIRSGLPERKSRRDGVELKELSRKLSSSRVLRSRPAVRAFLEDLDVYEPGKRLEATKAHINTRRDNHIFSLFDASYFPRLNLDYLTYATLPTDPYLAERYASNTMPVNITGLTTGFGSRVVVALFPENHIDGIQRPDDLIFYFINKFVERHNQITRLLIDEVMEPGSFPMIQGAPDAKIEQASSWWVRLHEYHHRHGDMPIPEFLSAKKLKPLAGLEELRVDVSGMLACLHDTQLPRAEAMAAYEFILSERLLRYAVEGIPRPNYDAVASQLLFNFLEGHGGIQLGDGRIRLTPKLPGVLRDFLSEIESIEAHIHQEPVEAVKKRLLDFTNRYTDYDAEARDYRHIPYFAEVKARLGV
;
A
#
# COMPACT_ATOMS: atom_id res chain seq x y z
N MET A 1 -18.34 -23.94 2.85
CA MET A 1 -18.25 -22.49 2.62
C MET A 1 -19.66 -21.98 2.73
N ASP A 2 -19.94 -21.09 3.69
CA ASP A 2 -21.24 -20.40 3.75
C ASP A 2 -21.45 -19.69 2.41
N ASP A 3 -22.60 -19.88 1.78
CA ASP A 3 -22.97 -19.14 0.59
C ASP A 3 -23.13 -17.65 0.96
N MET A 4 -22.18 -16.83 0.50
CA MET A 4 -22.15 -15.39 0.76
C MET A 4 -22.92 -14.58 -0.28
N THR A 5 -23.45 -15.21 -1.33
CA THR A 5 -24.13 -14.50 -2.44
C THR A 5 -25.29 -13.66 -1.93
N GLU A 6 -26.10 -14.20 -1.02
CA GLU A 6 -27.22 -13.45 -0.47
C GLU A 6 -26.77 -12.29 0.43
N VAL A 7 -25.73 -12.51 1.23
CA VAL A 7 -25.16 -11.47 2.10
C VAL A 7 -24.67 -10.29 1.26
N PHE A 8 -23.90 -10.56 0.20
CA PHE A 8 -23.40 -9.51 -0.68
C PHE A 8 -24.55 -8.81 -1.42
N ALA A 9 -25.56 -9.54 -1.89
CA ALA A 9 -26.73 -8.96 -2.56
C ALA A 9 -27.51 -7.98 -1.66
N GLU A 10 -27.73 -8.34 -0.38
CA GLU A 10 -28.40 -7.42 0.56
C GLU A 10 -27.55 -6.19 0.88
N VAL A 11 -26.23 -6.33 1.00
CA VAL A 11 -25.34 -5.17 1.18
C VAL A 11 -25.40 -4.24 -0.02
N GLU A 12 -25.36 -4.77 -1.24
CA GLU A 12 -25.48 -3.97 -2.48
C GLU A 12 -26.83 -3.24 -2.58
N ALA A 13 -27.92 -3.92 -2.21
CA ALA A 13 -29.24 -3.31 -2.21
C ALA A 13 -29.31 -2.12 -1.25
N ILE A 14 -28.81 -2.25 -0.02
CA ILE A 14 -28.76 -1.15 0.95
C ILE A 14 -27.80 -0.05 0.46
N ARG A 15 -26.62 -0.44 -0.02
CA ARG A 15 -25.58 0.47 -0.53
C ARG A 15 -26.10 1.36 -1.66
N SER A 16 -26.89 0.82 -2.60
CA SER A 16 -27.44 1.59 -3.72
C SER A 16 -28.42 2.70 -3.30
N GLY A 17 -29.03 2.56 -2.12
CA GLY A 17 -29.97 3.53 -1.57
C GLY A 17 -29.34 4.52 -0.59
N LEU A 18 -28.01 4.53 -0.43
CA LEU A 18 -27.34 5.47 0.47
C LEU A 18 -27.20 6.85 -0.19
N PRO A 19 -27.35 7.95 0.59
CA PRO A 19 -27.20 9.31 0.09
C PRO A 19 -25.75 9.59 -0.34
N GLU A 20 -25.47 10.78 -0.86
CA GLU A 20 -24.09 11.20 -1.14
C GLU A 20 -23.18 11.15 0.09
N ARG A 21 -21.89 10.85 -0.12
CA ARG A 21 -20.92 10.62 0.97
C ARG A 21 -20.87 11.73 2.02
N LYS A 22 -21.01 12.99 1.61
CA LYS A 22 -20.96 14.17 2.50
C LYS A 22 -22.09 14.18 3.53
N SER A 23 -23.24 13.59 3.21
CA SER A 23 -24.41 13.53 4.08
C SER A 23 -24.42 12.29 4.98
N ARG A 24 -23.49 11.34 4.81
CA ARG A 24 -23.50 10.04 5.52
C ARG A 24 -23.07 10.11 6.97
N ARG A 25 -22.56 11.25 7.43
CA ARG A 25 -22.30 11.51 8.86
C ARG A 25 -23.51 12.15 9.55
N ASP A 26 -24.60 12.39 8.83
CA ASP A 26 -25.87 12.85 9.39
C ASP A 26 -26.49 11.74 10.25
N GLY A 27 -26.86 12.08 11.48
CA GLY A 27 -27.50 11.15 12.41
C GLY A 27 -28.83 10.61 11.90
N VAL A 28 -29.54 11.31 11.01
CA VAL A 28 -30.77 10.81 10.38
C VAL A 28 -30.47 9.64 9.45
N GLU A 29 -29.47 9.80 8.58
CA GLU A 29 -29.05 8.79 7.61
C GLU A 29 -28.46 7.55 8.29
N LEU A 30 -27.68 7.75 9.34
CA LEU A 30 -27.12 6.64 10.14
C LEU A 30 -28.22 5.83 10.85
N LYS A 31 -29.25 6.50 11.38
CA LYS A 31 -30.43 5.82 11.96
C LYS A 31 -31.23 5.05 10.92
N GLU A 32 -31.37 5.60 9.71
CA GLU A 32 -32.02 4.87 8.61
C GLU A 32 -31.21 3.64 8.20
N LEU A 33 -29.88 3.76 8.12
CA LEU A 33 -28.99 2.63 7.86
C LEU A 33 -29.11 1.55 8.95
N SER A 34 -29.08 1.93 10.23
CA SER A 34 -29.28 0.97 11.34
C SER A 34 -30.62 0.22 11.19
N ARG A 35 -31.71 0.94 10.86
CA ARG A 35 -33.03 0.34 10.63
C ARG A 35 -32.99 -0.68 9.48
N LYS A 36 -32.38 -0.34 8.35
CA LYS A 36 -32.26 -1.23 7.16
C LYS A 36 -31.42 -2.47 7.49
N LEU A 37 -30.32 -2.33 8.21
CA LEU A 37 -29.47 -3.44 8.61
C LEU A 37 -30.15 -4.35 9.65
N SER A 38 -30.91 -3.79 10.58
CA SER A 38 -31.65 -4.54 11.60
C SER A 38 -32.85 -5.31 11.03
N SER A 39 -33.48 -4.77 9.98
CA SER A 39 -34.61 -5.42 9.29
C SER A 39 -34.19 -6.41 8.20
N SER A 40 -32.93 -6.38 7.78
CA SER A 40 -32.38 -7.27 6.76
C SER A 40 -32.54 -8.74 7.15
N ARG A 41 -32.77 -9.61 6.16
CA ARG A 41 -33.04 -11.03 6.39
C ARG A 41 -31.79 -11.75 6.89
N VAL A 42 -30.65 -11.50 6.23
CA VAL A 42 -29.40 -12.23 6.50
C VAL A 42 -28.34 -11.41 7.22
N LEU A 43 -28.28 -10.08 7.03
CA LEU A 43 -27.21 -9.24 7.59
C LEU A 43 -27.31 -9.13 9.11
N ARG A 44 -28.50 -8.93 9.67
CA ARG A 44 -28.73 -8.76 11.13
C ARG A 44 -28.17 -9.91 12.00
N SER A 45 -27.97 -11.09 11.42
CA SER A 45 -27.42 -12.26 12.11
C SER A 45 -25.91 -12.40 11.97
N ARG A 46 -25.26 -11.65 11.09
CA ARG A 46 -23.82 -11.77 10.86
C ARG A 46 -23.04 -11.08 11.98
N PRO A 47 -22.02 -11.74 12.59
CA PRO A 47 -21.26 -11.15 13.70
C PRO A 47 -20.66 -9.77 13.37
N ALA A 48 -20.05 -9.61 12.18
CA ALA A 48 -19.52 -8.33 11.72
C ALA A 48 -20.58 -7.21 11.65
N VAL A 49 -21.79 -7.55 11.20
CA VAL A 49 -22.90 -6.58 11.09
C VAL A 49 -23.47 -6.25 12.45
N ARG A 50 -23.58 -7.21 13.37
CA ARG A 50 -24.01 -6.96 14.75
C ARG A 50 -23.05 -6.03 15.47
N ALA A 51 -21.74 -6.27 15.33
CA ALA A 51 -20.73 -5.38 15.88
C ALA A 51 -20.87 -3.95 15.34
N PHE A 52 -21.10 -3.80 14.03
CA PHE A 52 -21.35 -2.48 13.45
C PHE A 52 -22.67 -1.84 13.92
N LEU A 53 -23.75 -2.61 14.08
CA LEU A 53 -25.03 -2.13 14.61
C LEU A 53 -24.90 -1.65 16.07
N GLU A 54 -24.18 -2.39 16.91
CA GLU A 54 -23.91 -2.01 18.30
C GLU A 54 -23.25 -0.61 18.39
N ASP A 55 -22.31 -0.31 17.50
CA ASP A 55 -21.70 1.01 17.43
C ASP A 55 -22.63 2.05 16.80
N LEU A 56 -23.33 1.69 15.73
CA LEU A 56 -24.16 2.61 14.94
C LEU A 56 -25.35 3.16 15.73
N ASP A 57 -25.94 2.36 16.61
CA ASP A 57 -27.09 2.73 17.44
C ASP A 57 -26.77 3.85 18.45
N VAL A 58 -25.50 3.98 18.83
CA VAL A 58 -24.99 4.99 19.78
C VAL A 58 -23.93 5.90 19.17
N TYR A 59 -23.78 5.88 17.85
CA TYR A 59 -22.70 6.60 17.18
C TYR A 59 -22.87 8.12 17.28
N GLU A 60 -21.80 8.78 17.72
CA GLU A 60 -21.64 10.22 17.68
C GLU A 60 -20.38 10.56 16.88
N PRO A 61 -20.37 11.64 16.06
CA PRO A 61 -19.16 12.05 15.35
C PRO A 61 -17.95 12.21 16.28
N GLY A 62 -16.84 11.55 15.93
CA GLY A 62 -15.62 11.54 16.74
C GLY A 62 -15.56 10.41 17.78
N LYS A 63 -16.60 9.58 17.90
CA LYS A 63 -16.53 8.31 18.64
C LYS A 63 -16.03 7.20 17.72
N ARG A 64 -15.24 6.30 18.31
CA ARG A 64 -14.70 5.12 17.65
C ARG A 64 -15.75 4.01 17.60
N LEU A 65 -15.74 3.22 16.53
CA LEU A 65 -16.55 2.02 16.37
C LEU A 65 -15.97 0.87 17.21
N GLU A 66 -16.07 0.92 18.54
CA GLU A 66 -15.37 -0.01 19.43
C GLU A 66 -15.74 -1.48 19.17
N ALA A 67 -17.03 -1.80 18.99
CA ALA A 67 -17.46 -3.18 18.74
C ALA A 67 -16.96 -3.69 17.38
N THR A 68 -17.04 -2.85 16.34
CA THR A 68 -16.55 -3.14 14.99
C THR A 68 -15.04 -3.38 14.99
N LYS A 69 -14.28 -2.51 15.65
CA LYS A 69 -12.81 -2.64 15.76
C LYS A 69 -12.43 -3.87 16.57
N ALA A 70 -13.11 -4.14 17.69
CA ALA A 70 -12.88 -5.34 18.47
C ALA A 70 -13.15 -6.62 17.66
N HIS A 71 -14.24 -6.66 16.88
CA HIS A 71 -14.57 -7.79 16.01
C HIS A 71 -13.45 -8.07 14.99
N ILE A 72 -12.94 -7.03 14.32
CA ILE A 72 -11.87 -7.12 13.32
C ILE A 72 -10.53 -7.52 13.97
N ASN A 73 -10.10 -6.80 15.01
CA ASN A 73 -8.77 -6.99 15.62
C ASN A 73 -8.64 -8.33 16.37
N THR A 74 -9.73 -8.82 16.97
CA THR A 74 -9.75 -10.15 17.59
C THR A 74 -9.91 -11.28 16.58
N ARG A 75 -10.16 -10.95 15.30
CA ARG A 75 -10.42 -11.89 14.20
C ARG A 75 -11.47 -12.93 14.60
N ARG A 76 -12.59 -12.45 15.17
CA ARG A 76 -13.69 -13.32 15.64
C ARG A 76 -14.21 -14.22 14.51
N ASP A 77 -14.21 -13.68 13.30
CA ASP A 77 -14.26 -14.39 12.03
C ASP A 77 -13.38 -13.62 11.01
N ASN A 78 -13.28 -14.13 9.78
CA ASN A 78 -12.54 -13.46 8.71
C ASN A 78 -13.42 -12.54 7.86
N HIS A 79 -14.32 -11.79 8.50
CA HIS A 79 -15.27 -10.92 7.83
C HIS A 79 -15.02 -9.47 8.23
N ILE A 80 -15.12 -8.56 7.27
CA ILE A 80 -15.02 -7.12 7.50
C ILE A 80 -16.29 -6.49 6.93
N PHE A 81 -16.99 -5.75 7.77
CA PHE A 81 -18.18 -5.00 7.38
C PHE A 81 -18.20 -3.67 8.11
N SER A 82 -18.39 -2.59 7.36
CA SER A 82 -18.51 -1.25 7.93
C SER A 82 -19.07 -0.28 6.90
N LEU A 83 -19.42 0.91 7.36
CA LEU A 83 -19.45 2.10 6.53
C LEU A 83 -18.05 2.71 6.48
N PHE A 84 -17.52 2.93 5.27
CA PHE A 84 -16.18 3.45 5.01
C PHE A 84 -16.21 4.89 4.47
N ASP A 85 -15.25 5.70 4.92
CA ASP A 85 -15.00 7.06 4.49
C ASP A 85 -13.50 7.31 4.26
N ALA A 86 -12.97 6.72 3.21
CA ALA A 86 -11.58 6.90 2.78
C ALA A 86 -11.54 7.75 1.51
N SER A 87 -10.94 8.95 1.58
CA SER A 87 -10.87 9.92 0.47
C SER A 87 -10.12 9.37 -0.74
N TYR A 88 -9.09 8.56 -0.52
CA TYR A 88 -8.30 7.90 -1.57
C TYR A 88 -8.96 6.61 -2.12
N PHE A 89 -10.00 6.09 -1.46
CA PHE A 89 -10.81 4.96 -1.93
C PHE A 89 -12.27 5.38 -2.11
N PRO A 90 -12.58 6.16 -3.17
CA PRO A 90 -13.91 6.77 -3.35
C PRO A 90 -15.03 5.74 -3.59
N ARG A 91 -14.68 4.51 -3.99
CA ARG A 91 -15.65 3.42 -4.16
C ARG A 91 -15.96 2.68 -2.86
N LEU A 92 -15.15 2.79 -1.80
CA LEU A 92 -15.51 2.22 -0.51
C LEU A 92 -16.66 3.01 0.12
N ASN A 93 -17.68 2.29 0.57
CA ASN A 93 -18.92 2.83 1.15
C ASN A 93 -19.40 1.87 2.24
N LEU A 94 -20.67 1.48 2.27
CA LEU A 94 -21.12 0.29 2.96
C LEU A 94 -20.65 -0.91 2.14
N ASP A 95 -19.72 -1.67 2.70
CA ASP A 95 -19.10 -2.79 2.02
C ASP A 95 -18.86 -3.96 2.97
N TYR A 96 -18.82 -5.16 2.39
CA TYR A 96 -18.55 -6.42 3.05
C TYR A 96 -17.41 -7.14 2.32
N LEU A 97 -16.50 -7.70 3.10
CA LEU A 97 -15.38 -8.50 2.63
C LEU A 97 -15.28 -9.79 3.47
N THR A 98 -14.98 -10.91 2.82
CA THR A 98 -14.44 -12.10 3.48
C THR A 98 -13.01 -12.35 3.01
N TYR A 99 -12.17 -12.89 3.89
CA TYR A 99 -10.76 -13.11 3.59
C TYR A 99 -10.19 -14.44 4.12
N ALA A 100 -9.04 -14.82 3.57
CA ALA A 100 -8.19 -15.90 4.07
C ALA A 100 -6.84 -15.30 4.49
N THR A 101 -6.36 -15.69 5.66
CA THR A 101 -5.03 -15.26 6.14
C THR A 101 -3.94 -16.00 5.40
N LEU A 102 -2.83 -15.30 5.15
CA LEU A 102 -1.64 -15.90 4.54
C LEU A 102 -0.65 -16.37 5.61
N PRO A 103 0.12 -17.44 5.33
CA PRO A 103 1.19 -17.87 6.21
C PRO A 103 2.23 -16.75 6.35
N THR A 104 2.93 -16.74 7.48
CA THR A 104 4.01 -15.78 7.72
C THR A 104 5.16 -16.50 8.37
N ASP A 105 6.37 -16.20 7.90
CA ASP A 105 7.59 -16.70 8.52
C ASP A 105 7.69 -16.22 9.98
N PRO A 106 7.90 -17.11 10.96
CA PRO A 106 7.91 -16.74 12.37
C PRO A 106 9.00 -15.72 12.72
N TYR A 107 10.20 -15.85 12.15
CA TYR A 107 11.29 -14.93 12.42
C TYR A 107 11.01 -13.55 11.82
N LEU A 108 10.48 -13.48 10.58
CA LEU A 108 10.02 -12.22 9.99
C LEU A 108 8.97 -11.54 10.88
N ALA A 109 7.97 -12.30 11.37
CA ALA A 109 6.89 -11.78 12.20
C ALA A 109 7.38 -11.24 13.55
N GLU A 110 8.38 -11.88 14.16
CA GLU A 110 8.96 -11.45 15.42
C GLU A 110 9.92 -10.27 15.24
N ARG A 111 10.88 -10.39 14.32
CA ARG A 111 11.94 -9.39 14.11
C ARG A 111 11.43 -8.09 13.52
N TYR A 112 10.45 -8.19 12.62
CA TYR A 112 9.84 -7.07 11.89
C TYR A 112 8.36 -6.95 12.25
N ALA A 113 8.07 -6.99 13.55
CA ALA A 113 6.72 -6.95 14.08
C ALA A 113 5.96 -5.68 13.64
N SER A 114 4.80 -5.89 13.04
CA SER A 114 3.88 -4.83 12.62
C SER A 114 2.45 -5.33 12.72
N ASN A 115 1.49 -4.40 12.78
CA ASN A 115 0.06 -4.74 12.82
C ASN A 115 -0.50 -5.09 11.43
N THR A 116 0.37 -5.42 10.48
CA THR A 116 0.02 -5.77 9.12
C THR A 116 -0.61 -7.16 9.05
N MET A 117 -1.71 -7.24 8.32
CA MET A 117 -2.49 -8.44 8.05
C MET A 117 -2.55 -8.66 6.53
N PRO A 118 -1.55 -9.33 5.92
CA PRO A 118 -1.62 -9.77 4.53
C PRO A 118 -2.64 -10.89 4.39
N VAL A 119 -3.62 -10.70 3.49
CA VAL A 119 -4.74 -11.62 3.29
C VAL A 119 -5.10 -11.72 1.81
N ASN A 120 -5.77 -12.82 1.46
CA ASN A 120 -6.46 -12.94 0.18
C ASN A 120 -7.95 -12.71 0.36
N ILE A 121 -8.53 -11.90 -0.53
CA ILE A 121 -9.98 -11.72 -0.59
C ILE A 121 -10.64 -13.00 -1.10
N THR A 122 -11.60 -13.54 -0.35
CA THR A 122 -12.38 -14.74 -0.73
C THR A 122 -13.80 -14.41 -1.17
N GLY A 123 -14.30 -13.20 -0.89
CA GLY A 123 -15.61 -12.72 -1.30
C GLY A 123 -15.74 -11.24 -0.97
N LEU A 124 -16.41 -10.46 -1.83
CA LEU A 124 -16.40 -9.01 -1.76
C LEU A 124 -17.65 -8.36 -2.33
N THR A 125 -17.99 -7.18 -1.82
CA THR A 125 -18.90 -6.22 -2.47
C THR A 125 -18.13 -5.24 -3.35
N THR A 126 -18.87 -4.50 -4.18
CA THR A 126 -18.39 -3.65 -5.27
C THR A 126 -17.29 -2.66 -4.86
N GLY A 127 -17.34 -2.12 -3.64
CA GLY A 127 -16.32 -1.18 -3.17
C GLY A 127 -14.92 -1.81 -3.11
N PHE A 128 -14.81 -3.00 -2.50
CA PHE A 128 -13.56 -3.77 -2.44
C PHE A 128 -13.13 -4.32 -3.81
N GLY A 129 -14.03 -4.35 -4.79
CA GLY A 129 -13.72 -4.72 -6.18
C GLY A 129 -12.88 -3.67 -6.91
N SER A 130 -12.77 -2.45 -6.37
CA SER A 130 -11.95 -1.40 -6.98
C SER A 130 -10.45 -1.77 -7.02
N ARG A 131 -9.79 -1.52 -8.15
CA ARG A 131 -8.35 -1.80 -8.34
C ARG A 131 -7.44 -0.98 -7.42
N VAL A 132 -7.87 0.21 -7.00
CA VAL A 132 -7.07 1.09 -6.14
C VAL A 132 -7.14 0.68 -4.66
N VAL A 133 -8.17 -0.07 -4.26
CA VAL A 133 -8.32 -0.56 -2.87
C VAL A 133 -7.42 -1.78 -2.70
N VAL A 134 -6.17 -1.55 -2.32
CA VAL A 134 -5.18 -2.62 -2.05
C VAL A 134 -4.86 -2.80 -0.59
N ALA A 135 -5.25 -1.84 0.25
CA ALA A 135 -5.15 -1.91 1.69
C ALA A 135 -6.44 -1.39 2.34
N LEU A 136 -6.65 -1.76 3.59
CA LEU A 136 -7.68 -1.17 4.44
C LEU A 136 -7.03 -0.79 5.77
N PHE A 137 -6.97 0.51 6.01
CA PHE A 137 -6.49 1.08 7.26
C PHE A 137 -7.65 1.31 8.24
N PRO A 138 -7.41 1.25 9.56
CA PRO A 138 -8.45 1.45 10.57
C PRO A 138 -9.19 2.80 10.42
N GLU A 139 -8.51 3.87 10.09
CA GLU A 139 -9.11 5.19 9.87
C GLU A 139 -9.95 5.28 8.58
N ASN A 140 -10.00 4.23 7.75
CA ASN A 140 -10.87 4.21 6.57
C ASN A 140 -12.35 4.00 6.92
N HIS A 141 -12.65 3.60 8.15
CA HIS A 141 -14.01 3.51 8.64
C HIS A 141 -14.58 4.92 8.87
N ILE A 142 -15.90 5.06 8.95
CA ILE A 142 -16.55 6.37 9.11
C ILE A 142 -16.10 7.15 10.35
N ASP A 143 -15.59 6.47 11.39
CA ASP A 143 -15.05 7.10 12.59
C ASP A 143 -13.74 7.85 12.35
N GLY A 144 -12.94 7.46 11.35
CA GLY A 144 -11.63 8.04 11.08
C GLY A 144 -10.57 7.77 12.14
N ILE A 145 -10.73 6.73 12.98
CA ILE A 145 -9.88 6.52 14.16
C ILE A 145 -9.06 5.22 14.05
N GLN A 146 -7.74 5.37 14.21
CA GLN A 146 -6.77 4.29 14.36
C GLN A 146 -6.13 4.31 15.75
N ARG A 147 -6.02 3.15 16.39
CA ARG A 147 -5.19 2.88 17.57
C ARG A 147 -3.91 2.15 17.14
N PRO A 148 -2.82 2.22 17.93
CA PRO A 148 -1.55 1.60 17.58
C PRO A 148 -1.69 0.13 17.16
N ASP A 149 -2.42 -0.68 17.95
CA ASP A 149 -2.56 -2.13 17.77
C ASP A 149 -3.63 -2.56 16.76
N ASP A 150 -4.27 -1.60 16.08
CA ASP A 150 -5.27 -1.94 15.07
C ASP A 150 -4.63 -2.59 13.85
N LEU A 151 -5.27 -3.65 13.35
CA LEU A 151 -4.80 -4.37 12.17
C LEU A 151 -4.93 -3.52 10.90
N ILE A 152 -3.89 -3.56 10.07
CA ILE A 152 -3.86 -2.95 8.74
C ILE A 152 -3.89 -4.08 7.71
N PHE A 153 -4.94 -4.14 6.89
CA PHE A 153 -5.10 -5.22 5.93
C PHE A 153 -4.48 -4.86 4.59
N TYR A 154 -3.75 -5.80 4.00
CA TYR A 154 -3.26 -5.72 2.63
C TYR A 154 -3.82 -6.90 1.82
N PHE A 155 -4.41 -6.61 0.66
CA PHE A 155 -5.12 -7.59 -0.17
C PHE A 155 -4.19 -8.19 -1.22
N ILE A 156 -3.46 -9.23 -0.85
CA ILE A 156 -2.32 -9.76 -1.61
C ILE A 156 -2.72 -10.29 -2.99
N ASN A 157 -3.89 -10.89 -3.14
CA ASN A 157 -4.38 -11.32 -4.45
C ASN A 157 -4.48 -10.16 -5.47
N LYS A 158 -4.64 -8.90 -5.02
CA LYS A 158 -4.57 -7.72 -5.91
C LYS A 158 -3.14 -7.35 -6.31
N PHE A 159 -2.15 -7.59 -5.44
CA PHE A 159 -0.74 -7.42 -5.76
C PHE A 159 -0.30 -8.44 -6.80
N VAL A 160 -0.73 -9.70 -6.66
CA VAL A 160 -0.49 -10.77 -7.63
C VAL A 160 -1.14 -10.43 -8.98
N GLU A 161 -2.42 -10.03 -9.00
CA GLU A 161 -3.11 -9.61 -10.23
C GLU A 161 -2.34 -8.49 -10.93
N ARG A 162 -1.93 -7.45 -10.19
CA ARG A 162 -1.20 -6.31 -10.73
C ARG A 162 0.17 -6.71 -11.28
N HIS A 163 0.92 -7.53 -10.55
CA HIS A 163 2.21 -8.04 -11.00
C HIS A 163 2.07 -8.79 -12.33
N ASN A 164 1.08 -9.68 -12.43
CA ASN A 164 0.83 -10.48 -13.62
C ASN A 164 0.37 -9.63 -14.82
N GLN A 165 -0.42 -8.58 -14.58
CA GLN A 165 -0.92 -7.70 -15.65
C GLN A 165 0.10 -6.68 -16.13
N ILE A 166 1.05 -6.25 -15.29
CA ILE A 166 1.89 -5.08 -15.56
C ILE A 166 3.38 -5.39 -15.32
N THR A 167 3.77 -5.63 -14.08
CA THR A 167 5.19 -5.70 -13.69
C THR A 167 5.93 -6.81 -14.41
N ARG A 168 5.28 -7.97 -14.61
CA ARG A 168 5.85 -9.09 -15.34
C ARG A 168 6.15 -8.74 -16.80
N LEU A 169 5.22 -8.05 -17.48
CA LEU A 169 5.42 -7.58 -18.85
C LEU A 169 6.57 -6.57 -18.93
N LEU A 170 6.67 -5.69 -17.94
CA LEU A 170 7.77 -4.74 -17.85
C LEU A 170 9.11 -5.45 -17.67
N ILE A 171 9.21 -6.42 -16.75
CA ILE A 171 10.42 -7.22 -16.57
C ILE A 171 10.87 -7.85 -17.89
N ASP A 172 9.95 -8.51 -18.60
CA ASP A 172 10.26 -9.22 -19.85
C ASP A 172 10.73 -8.26 -20.97
N GLU A 173 10.12 -7.08 -21.05
CA GLU A 173 10.41 -6.08 -22.08
C GLU A 173 11.71 -5.32 -21.82
N VAL A 174 11.90 -4.83 -20.59
CA VAL A 174 12.90 -3.78 -20.31
C VAL A 174 14.14 -4.27 -19.57
N MET A 175 14.13 -5.45 -18.95
CA MET A 175 15.26 -5.90 -18.16
C MET A 175 16.22 -6.78 -18.97
N GLU A 176 17.51 -6.75 -18.65
CA GLU A 176 18.44 -7.79 -19.10
C GLU A 176 17.97 -9.17 -18.63
N PRO A 177 18.05 -10.22 -19.48
CA PRO A 177 17.66 -11.57 -19.10
C PRO A 177 18.34 -12.03 -17.81
N GLY A 178 17.57 -12.60 -16.89
CA GLY A 178 18.08 -13.08 -15.60
C GLY A 178 18.26 -11.99 -14.55
N SER A 179 17.74 -10.77 -14.74
CA SER A 179 17.75 -9.73 -13.71
C SER A 179 16.88 -10.05 -12.49
N PHE A 180 15.81 -10.82 -12.68
CA PHE A 180 14.81 -11.13 -11.65
C PHE A 180 14.50 -12.64 -11.57
N PRO A 181 15.50 -13.50 -11.30
CA PRO A 181 15.37 -14.96 -11.40
C PRO A 181 14.38 -15.59 -10.42
N MET A 182 14.02 -14.91 -9.32
CA MET A 182 13.10 -15.44 -8.32
C MET A 182 11.64 -15.18 -8.68
N ILE A 183 11.34 -14.09 -9.38
CA ILE A 183 9.98 -13.66 -9.70
C ILE A 183 9.62 -13.78 -11.19
N GLN A 184 10.60 -13.67 -12.10
CA GLN A 184 10.35 -13.81 -13.54
C GLN A 184 9.94 -15.25 -13.87
N GLY A 185 8.76 -15.42 -14.47
CA GLY A 185 8.25 -16.76 -14.76
C GLY A 185 7.66 -17.50 -13.55
N ALA A 186 7.69 -16.92 -12.35
CA ALA A 186 7.29 -17.59 -11.12
C ALA A 186 5.76 -17.85 -11.06
N PRO A 187 5.33 -18.88 -10.31
CA PRO A 187 3.91 -19.10 -10.03
C PRO A 187 3.37 -18.05 -9.06
N ASP A 188 2.06 -17.79 -9.13
CA ASP A 188 1.34 -16.84 -8.27
C ASP A 188 1.64 -17.03 -6.78
N ALA A 189 1.75 -18.26 -6.30
CA ALA A 189 2.08 -18.56 -4.90
C ALA A 189 3.42 -17.95 -4.44
N LYS A 190 4.40 -17.82 -5.34
CA LYS A 190 5.67 -17.16 -5.03
C LYS A 190 5.53 -15.64 -4.98
N ILE A 191 4.75 -15.07 -5.90
CA ILE A 191 4.45 -13.65 -5.91
C ILE A 191 3.63 -13.24 -4.68
N GLU A 192 2.68 -14.09 -4.27
CA GLU A 192 1.89 -13.94 -3.04
C GLU A 192 2.78 -13.93 -1.80
N GLN A 193 3.72 -14.88 -1.68
CA GLN A 193 4.69 -14.87 -0.58
C GLN A 193 5.54 -13.59 -0.59
N ALA A 194 6.10 -13.20 -1.74
CA ALA A 194 7.02 -12.08 -1.84
C ALA A 194 6.33 -10.75 -1.50
N SER A 195 5.13 -10.53 -2.05
CA SER A 195 4.31 -9.35 -1.75
C SER A 195 3.78 -9.34 -0.31
N SER A 196 3.47 -10.51 0.28
CA SER A 196 3.14 -10.61 1.70
C SER A 196 4.31 -10.19 2.60
N TRP A 197 5.55 -10.51 2.22
CA TRP A 197 6.74 -10.06 2.96
C TRP A 197 6.97 -8.57 2.81
N TRP A 198 6.80 -8.05 1.59
CA TRP A 198 6.91 -6.62 1.31
C TRP A 198 6.01 -5.79 2.24
N VAL A 199 4.71 -6.05 2.27
CA VAL A 199 3.78 -5.21 3.06
C VAL A 199 4.06 -5.24 4.56
N ARG A 200 4.66 -6.31 5.08
CA ARG A 200 5.09 -6.40 6.48
C ARG A 200 6.30 -5.52 6.74
N LEU A 201 7.34 -5.66 5.93
CA LEU A 201 8.56 -4.86 6.02
C LEU A 201 8.26 -3.37 5.82
N HIS A 202 7.41 -3.05 4.84
CA HIS A 202 6.94 -1.71 4.53
C HIS A 202 6.33 -1.02 5.75
N GLU A 203 5.32 -1.63 6.36
CA GLU A 203 4.63 -1.09 7.53
C GLU A 203 5.52 -1.05 8.79
N TYR A 204 6.42 -2.03 8.95
CA TYR A 204 7.43 -1.98 10.00
C TYR A 204 8.28 -0.71 9.81
N HIS A 205 8.87 -0.51 8.64
CA HIS A 205 9.81 0.59 8.41
C HIS A 205 9.16 1.99 8.45
N HIS A 206 7.85 2.14 8.17
CA HIS A 206 7.14 3.40 8.38
C HIS A 206 7.20 3.91 9.83
N ARG A 207 7.39 3.01 10.79
CA ARG A 207 7.41 3.33 12.23
C ARG A 207 8.83 3.47 12.78
N HIS A 208 9.85 3.47 11.93
CA HIS A 208 11.26 3.51 12.30
C HIS A 208 12.02 4.62 11.57
N GLY A 209 13.14 5.05 12.18
CA GLY A 209 13.98 6.15 11.70
C GLY A 209 13.76 7.42 12.52
N ASP A 210 14.42 8.51 12.14
CA ASP A 210 14.34 9.79 12.86
C ASP A 210 13.04 10.55 12.62
N MET A 211 12.34 10.26 11.51
CA MET A 211 11.05 10.88 11.19
C MET A 211 9.95 9.84 10.89
N PRO A 212 9.54 9.00 11.85
CA PRO A 212 8.54 7.97 11.61
C PRO A 212 7.17 8.56 11.24
N ILE A 213 6.41 7.87 10.39
CA ILE A 213 5.13 8.37 9.85
C ILE A 213 4.09 8.73 10.91
N PRO A 214 3.85 7.93 11.97
CA PRO A 214 2.88 8.29 12.99
C PRO A 214 3.09 9.68 13.62
N GLU A 215 4.32 10.16 13.67
CA GLU A 215 4.69 11.46 14.25
C GLU A 215 4.84 12.56 13.18
N PHE A 216 5.27 12.21 11.97
CA PHE A 216 5.66 13.15 10.92
C PHE A 216 4.80 13.12 9.66
N LEU A 217 3.63 12.46 9.68
CA LEU A 217 2.71 12.38 8.54
C LEU A 217 2.38 13.76 7.93
N SER A 218 2.20 14.79 8.78
CA SER A 218 1.89 16.15 8.33
C SER A 218 3.01 16.79 7.50
N ALA A 219 4.26 16.44 7.77
CA ALA A 219 5.44 16.91 7.05
C ALA A 219 5.71 16.08 5.78
N LYS A 220 5.40 14.77 5.82
CA LYS A 220 5.69 13.82 4.74
C LYS A 220 4.56 13.66 3.71
N LYS A 221 3.34 14.14 3.97
CA LYS A 221 2.19 14.00 3.04
C LYS A 221 2.28 14.81 1.73
N LEU A 222 3.27 15.69 1.57
CA LEU A 222 3.47 16.41 0.31
C LEU A 222 3.93 15.42 -0.77
N LYS A 223 3.29 15.40 -1.94
CA LYS A 223 3.49 14.40 -3.01
C LYS A 223 4.94 13.86 -3.19
N PRO A 224 5.98 14.67 -3.46
CA PRO A 224 7.36 14.19 -3.57
C PRO A 224 7.91 13.55 -2.28
N LEU A 225 7.56 14.09 -1.12
CA LEU A 225 8.01 13.58 0.17
C LEU A 225 7.25 12.32 0.59
N ALA A 226 6.00 12.19 0.17
CA ALA A 226 5.24 10.95 0.34
C ALA A 226 5.92 9.85 -0.47
N GLY A 227 6.25 10.11 -1.75
CA GLY A 227 7.01 9.18 -2.57
C GLY A 227 8.40 8.86 -2.00
N LEU A 228 9.10 9.85 -1.45
CA LEU A 228 10.41 9.63 -0.81
C LEU A 228 10.32 8.72 0.42
N GLU A 229 9.30 8.91 1.27
CA GLU A 229 9.06 8.05 2.42
C GLU A 229 8.81 6.59 1.97
N GLU A 230 7.98 6.41 0.95
CA GLU A 230 7.68 5.10 0.36
C GLU A 230 8.94 4.38 -0.13
N LEU A 231 9.91 5.10 -0.71
CA LEU A 231 11.21 4.52 -1.07
C LEU A 231 12.07 4.23 0.15
N ARG A 232 12.14 5.14 1.12
CA ARG A 232 12.94 4.96 2.33
C ARG A 232 12.55 3.65 3.02
N VAL A 233 11.26 3.40 3.19
CA VAL A 233 10.76 2.17 3.83
C VAL A 233 11.03 0.92 2.99
N ASP A 234 10.83 1.00 1.67
CA ASP A 234 10.98 -0.17 0.81
C ASP A 234 12.44 -0.51 0.53
N VAL A 235 13.32 0.49 0.44
CA VAL A 235 14.77 0.27 0.40
C VAL A 235 15.27 -0.31 1.71
N SER A 236 14.73 0.13 2.87
CA SER A 236 15.02 -0.50 4.16
C SER A 236 14.60 -1.99 4.16
N GLY A 237 13.42 -2.30 3.65
CA GLY A 237 12.93 -3.68 3.49
C GLY A 237 13.77 -4.52 2.51
N MET A 238 14.21 -3.93 1.40
CA MET A 238 15.14 -4.57 0.46
C MET A 238 16.49 -4.90 1.12
N LEU A 239 17.06 -3.96 1.89
CA LEU A 239 18.31 -4.16 2.61
C LEU A 239 18.16 -5.20 3.73
N ALA A 240 17.01 -5.25 4.42
CA ALA A 240 16.69 -6.31 5.37
C ALA A 240 16.70 -7.69 4.69
N CYS A 241 16.03 -7.84 3.56
CA CYS A 241 16.02 -9.08 2.77
C CYS A 241 17.43 -9.51 2.31
N LEU A 242 18.29 -8.54 1.98
CA LEU A 242 19.65 -8.80 1.52
C LEU A 242 20.60 -9.21 2.65
N HIS A 243 20.42 -8.66 3.86
CA HIS A 243 21.44 -8.68 4.91
C HIS A 243 21.06 -9.43 6.19
N ASP A 244 19.77 -9.62 6.50
CA ASP A 244 19.39 -10.45 7.64
C ASP A 244 19.55 -11.93 7.29
N THR A 245 20.59 -12.54 7.86
CA THR A 245 20.98 -13.93 7.58
C THR A 245 20.08 -14.97 8.25
N GLN A 246 19.18 -14.54 9.16
CA GLN A 246 18.22 -15.42 9.81
C GLN A 246 16.94 -15.57 8.98
N LEU A 247 16.68 -14.68 8.01
CA LEU A 247 15.59 -14.84 7.06
C LEU A 247 15.86 -16.00 6.08
N PRO A 248 14.87 -16.86 5.78
CA PRO A 248 14.95 -17.83 4.69
C PRO A 248 15.37 -17.17 3.37
N ARG A 249 16.51 -17.59 2.81
CA ARG A 249 17.17 -16.86 1.72
C ARG A 249 16.34 -16.80 0.44
N ALA A 250 15.62 -17.86 0.09
CA ALA A 250 14.85 -17.90 -1.15
C ALA A 250 13.67 -16.93 -1.11
N GLU A 251 12.95 -16.91 0.00
CA GLU A 251 11.82 -16.04 0.31
C GLU A 251 12.25 -14.58 0.41
N ALA A 252 13.38 -14.32 1.08
CA ALA A 252 13.96 -12.98 1.19
C ALA A 252 14.38 -12.43 -0.19
N MET A 253 15.01 -13.26 -1.03
CA MET A 253 15.40 -12.84 -2.38
C MET A 253 14.19 -12.61 -3.29
N ALA A 254 13.14 -13.43 -3.18
CA ALA A 254 11.89 -13.20 -3.90
C ALA A 254 11.23 -11.87 -3.49
N ALA A 255 11.18 -11.56 -2.18
CA ALA A 255 10.68 -10.29 -1.67
C ALA A 255 11.52 -9.10 -2.15
N TYR A 256 12.86 -9.19 -2.05
CA TYR A 256 13.78 -8.18 -2.56
C TYR A 256 13.53 -7.86 -4.05
N GLU A 257 13.49 -8.90 -4.90
CA GLU A 257 13.25 -8.76 -6.33
C GLU A 257 11.87 -8.18 -6.62
N PHE A 258 10.85 -8.62 -5.89
CA PHE A 258 9.50 -8.09 -6.03
C PHE A 258 9.46 -6.59 -5.74
N ILE A 259 9.95 -6.17 -4.58
CA ILE A 259 9.98 -4.76 -4.18
C ILE A 259 10.77 -3.92 -5.20
N LEU A 260 11.95 -4.39 -5.59
CA LEU A 260 12.78 -3.70 -6.58
C LEU A 260 12.06 -3.55 -7.92
N SER A 261 11.42 -4.61 -8.43
CA SER A 261 10.71 -4.55 -9.71
C SER A 261 9.52 -3.57 -9.69
N GLU A 262 8.78 -3.55 -8.58
CA GLU A 262 7.65 -2.65 -8.38
C GLU A 262 8.12 -1.19 -8.31
N ARG A 263 9.15 -0.91 -7.50
CA ARG A 263 9.69 0.44 -7.28
C ARG A 263 10.56 0.96 -8.41
N LEU A 264 11.21 0.10 -9.19
CA LEU A 264 12.04 0.52 -10.32
C LEU A 264 11.23 0.69 -11.60
N LEU A 265 10.21 -0.14 -11.84
CA LEU A 265 9.55 -0.24 -13.14
C LEU A 265 8.08 0.22 -13.10
N ARG A 266 7.24 -0.45 -12.30
CA ARG A 266 5.79 -0.34 -12.45
C ARG A 266 5.28 1.08 -12.32
N TYR A 267 5.59 1.74 -11.21
CA TYR A 267 5.02 3.06 -10.94
C TYR A 267 5.51 4.14 -11.91
N ALA A 268 6.73 4.00 -12.45
CA ALA A 268 7.24 4.91 -13.47
C ALA A 268 6.42 4.86 -14.77
N VAL A 269 5.82 3.71 -15.09
CA VAL A 269 4.94 3.52 -16.25
C VAL A 269 3.47 3.85 -15.94
N GLU A 270 2.93 3.34 -14.82
CA GLU A 270 1.54 3.62 -14.43
C GLU A 270 1.28 5.11 -14.22
N GLY A 271 2.27 5.86 -13.72
CA GLY A 271 2.19 7.30 -13.49
C GLY A 271 2.08 8.17 -14.74
N ILE A 272 2.17 7.64 -15.96
CA ILE A 272 2.14 8.45 -17.17
C ILE A 272 0.70 8.70 -17.63
N PRO A 273 0.32 9.96 -18.00
CA PRO A 273 1.19 11.12 -18.19
C PRO A 273 1.31 12.06 -16.96
N ARG A 274 0.56 11.80 -15.88
CA ARG A 274 0.53 12.63 -14.66
C ARG A 274 1.03 11.80 -13.47
N PRO A 275 2.32 11.86 -13.13
CA PRO A 275 2.90 11.03 -12.08
C PRO A 275 2.14 11.19 -10.77
N ASN A 276 1.84 10.10 -10.05
CA ASN A 276 1.44 10.19 -8.64
C ASN A 276 2.70 10.22 -7.75
N TYR A 277 2.55 10.19 -6.43
CA TYR A 277 3.72 10.19 -5.54
C TYR A 277 4.62 8.98 -5.76
N ASP A 278 4.06 7.78 -5.97
CA ASP A 278 4.85 6.58 -6.27
C ASP A 278 5.63 6.70 -7.59
N ALA A 279 5.03 7.31 -8.61
CA ALA A 279 5.69 7.50 -9.90
C ALA A 279 6.85 8.52 -9.81
N VAL A 280 6.70 9.57 -9.00
CA VAL A 280 7.83 10.48 -8.69
C VAL A 280 8.93 9.71 -7.96
N ALA A 281 8.54 8.85 -7.03
CA ALA A 281 9.45 8.00 -6.27
C ALA A 281 10.26 7.05 -7.17
N SER A 282 9.61 6.34 -8.08
CA SER A 282 10.30 5.45 -9.01
C SER A 282 11.28 6.18 -9.93
N GLN A 283 10.94 7.39 -10.37
CA GLN A 283 11.85 8.19 -11.19
C GLN A 283 13.08 8.63 -10.40
N LEU A 284 12.88 9.05 -9.15
CA LEU A 284 13.96 9.37 -8.22
C LEU A 284 14.89 8.15 -8.08
N LEU A 285 14.34 6.98 -7.74
CA LEU A 285 15.13 5.75 -7.58
C LEU A 285 15.87 5.39 -8.87
N PHE A 286 15.20 5.43 -10.02
CA PHE A 286 15.82 5.13 -11.31
C PHE A 286 17.03 6.03 -11.59
N ASN A 287 16.85 7.35 -11.51
CA ASN A 287 17.92 8.31 -11.79
C ASN A 287 19.05 8.23 -10.75
N PHE A 288 18.72 7.97 -9.49
CA PHE A 288 19.74 7.77 -8.45
C PHE A 288 20.57 6.52 -8.72
N LEU A 289 19.90 5.38 -9.00
CA LEU A 289 20.60 4.13 -9.28
C LEU A 289 21.44 4.21 -10.55
N GLU A 290 20.96 4.88 -11.61
CA GLU A 290 21.72 5.06 -12.85
C GLU A 290 22.95 5.95 -12.61
N GLY A 291 22.75 7.13 -12.00
CA GLY A 291 23.82 8.11 -11.76
C GLY A 291 24.94 7.60 -10.85
N HIS A 292 24.66 6.62 -9.99
CA HIS A 292 25.65 5.99 -9.10
C HIS A 292 26.08 4.58 -9.56
N GLY A 293 25.61 4.14 -10.74
CA GLY A 293 26.02 2.87 -11.36
C GLY A 293 25.46 1.61 -10.67
N GLY A 294 24.35 1.71 -9.95
CA GLY A 294 23.55 0.58 -9.48
C GLY A 294 22.75 -0.08 -10.60
N ILE A 295 22.35 0.70 -11.61
CA ILE A 295 21.81 0.21 -12.88
C ILE A 295 22.55 0.83 -14.07
N GLN A 296 22.41 0.22 -15.24
CA GLN A 296 22.88 0.76 -16.52
C GLN A 296 21.76 0.62 -17.55
N LEU A 297 21.51 1.67 -18.32
CA LEU A 297 20.61 1.64 -19.47
C LEU A 297 21.45 1.47 -20.74
N GLY A 298 21.24 0.38 -21.48
CA GLY A 298 21.96 0.08 -22.73
C GLY A 298 21.06 -0.70 -23.68
N ASP A 299 21.08 -0.34 -24.97
CA ASP A 299 20.26 -0.98 -26.02
C ASP A 299 18.76 -1.08 -25.67
N GLY A 300 18.24 -0.07 -24.95
CA GLY A 300 16.86 -0.01 -24.49
C GLY A 300 16.53 -0.92 -23.31
N ARG A 301 17.51 -1.65 -22.76
CA ARG A 301 17.36 -2.52 -21.59
C ARG A 301 18.08 -1.99 -20.36
N ILE A 302 17.52 -2.28 -19.19
CA ILE A 302 18.06 -1.98 -17.87
C ILE A 302 18.85 -3.21 -17.39
N ARG A 303 20.11 -2.99 -17.05
CA ARG A 303 20.98 -3.97 -16.41
C ARG A 303 21.16 -3.64 -14.94
N LEU A 304 20.88 -4.58 -14.05
CA LEU A 304 21.26 -4.49 -12.64
C LEU A 304 22.76 -4.74 -12.51
N THR A 305 23.51 -3.85 -11.84
CA THR A 305 24.96 -4.04 -11.65
C THR A 305 25.25 -4.73 -10.31
N PRO A 306 26.43 -5.35 -10.14
CA PRO A 306 26.86 -5.87 -8.84
C PRO A 306 26.95 -4.82 -7.72
N LYS A 307 26.98 -3.52 -8.06
CA LYS A 307 27.01 -2.42 -7.08
C LYS A 307 25.65 -2.10 -6.48
N LEU A 308 24.55 -2.60 -7.07
CA LEU A 308 23.19 -2.23 -6.69
C LEU A 308 22.93 -2.30 -5.17
N PRO A 309 23.29 -3.37 -4.43
CA PRO A 309 23.12 -3.40 -2.97
C PRO A 309 23.86 -2.28 -2.22
N GLY A 310 25.04 -1.90 -2.71
CA GLY A 310 25.80 -0.77 -2.17
C GLY A 310 25.11 0.56 -2.43
N VAL A 311 24.68 0.79 -3.67
CA VAL A 311 24.01 2.02 -4.06
C VAL A 311 22.65 2.19 -3.36
N LEU A 312 21.90 1.11 -3.12
CA LEU A 312 20.67 1.14 -2.31
C LEU A 312 20.94 1.56 -0.86
N ARG A 313 22.05 1.11 -0.27
CA ARG A 313 22.46 1.55 1.07
C ARG A 313 22.85 3.02 1.07
N ASP A 314 23.63 3.47 0.07
CA ASP A 314 24.02 4.88 -0.04
C ASP A 314 22.79 5.79 -0.20
N PHE A 315 21.80 5.35 -1.00
CA PHE A 315 20.51 6.02 -1.14
C PHE A 315 19.78 6.19 0.19
N LEU A 316 19.65 5.10 0.96
CA LEU A 316 18.99 5.14 2.26
C LEU A 316 19.76 6.03 3.24
N SER A 317 21.09 5.93 3.26
CA SER A 317 21.94 6.74 4.14
C SER A 317 21.87 8.24 3.83
N GLU A 318 21.69 8.65 2.56
CA GLU A 318 21.44 10.06 2.24
C GLU A 318 20.12 10.56 2.87
N ILE A 319 19.05 9.78 2.79
CA ILE A 319 17.75 10.14 3.37
C ILE A 319 17.87 10.22 4.90
N GLU A 320 18.39 9.17 5.53
CA GLU A 320 18.53 9.09 6.99
C GLU A 320 19.43 10.21 7.53
N SER A 321 20.52 10.55 6.82
CA SER A 321 21.38 11.67 7.20
C SER A 321 20.64 13.00 7.14
N ILE A 322 19.73 13.20 6.18
CA ILE A 322 18.90 14.40 6.13
C ILE A 322 17.88 14.39 7.28
N GLU A 323 17.18 13.28 7.48
CA GLU A 323 16.17 13.14 8.55
C GLU A 323 16.75 13.38 9.95
N ALA A 324 17.98 12.92 10.22
CA ALA A 324 18.67 13.11 11.50
C ALA A 324 18.84 14.58 11.91
N HIS A 325 18.76 15.52 10.97
CA HIS A 325 18.80 16.95 11.29
C HIS A 325 17.56 17.40 12.08
N ILE A 326 16.48 16.60 12.16
CA ILE A 326 15.28 16.91 12.95
C ILE A 326 15.58 17.12 14.44
N HIS A 327 16.68 16.55 14.93
CA HIS A 327 17.15 16.71 16.30
C HIS A 327 17.80 18.07 16.58
N GLN A 328 18.10 18.86 15.54
CA GLN A 328 18.85 20.11 15.62
C GLN A 328 18.18 21.27 14.87
N GLU A 329 17.34 20.96 13.88
CA GLU A 329 16.69 21.90 12.98
C GLU A 329 15.16 21.79 13.04
N PRO A 330 14.41 22.88 12.82
CA PRO A 330 12.96 22.81 12.69
C PRO A 330 12.52 21.90 11.52
N VAL A 331 11.36 21.26 11.66
CA VAL A 331 10.80 20.32 10.65
C VAL A 331 10.75 20.88 9.24
N GLU A 332 10.46 22.18 9.07
CA GLU A 332 10.40 22.81 7.74
C GLU A 332 11.78 22.92 7.07
N ALA A 333 12.86 23.03 7.84
CA ALA A 333 14.22 23.02 7.29
C ALA A 333 14.60 21.62 6.78
N VAL A 334 14.33 20.58 7.57
CA VAL A 334 14.57 19.18 7.18
C VAL A 334 13.73 18.80 5.96
N LYS A 335 12.45 19.17 5.96
CA LYS A 335 11.53 18.99 4.83
C LYS A 335 12.03 19.66 3.56
N LYS A 336 12.60 20.86 3.65
CA LYS A 336 13.21 21.54 2.50
C LYS A 336 14.40 20.74 1.97
N ARG A 337 15.28 20.23 2.84
CA ARG A 337 16.44 19.39 2.44
C ARG A 337 16.00 18.11 1.74
N LEU A 338 14.96 17.43 2.23
CA LEU A 338 14.39 16.23 1.59
C LEU A 338 13.80 16.55 0.21
N LEU A 339 13.16 17.71 0.08
CA LEU A 339 12.62 18.16 -1.21
C LEU A 339 13.75 18.51 -2.18
N ASP A 340 14.79 19.19 -1.72
CA ASP A 340 15.99 19.49 -2.51
C ASP A 340 16.66 18.20 -2.99
N PHE A 341 16.79 17.18 -2.11
CA PHE A 341 17.25 15.83 -2.50
C PHE A 341 16.37 15.21 -3.59
N THR A 342 15.05 15.19 -3.37
CA THR A 342 14.10 14.62 -4.35
C THR A 342 14.22 15.31 -5.71
N ASN A 343 14.31 16.64 -5.73
CA ASN A 343 14.40 17.43 -6.94
C ASN A 343 15.77 17.31 -7.65
N ARG A 344 16.83 16.85 -6.98
CA ARG A 344 18.11 16.54 -7.66
C ARG A 344 17.99 15.40 -8.67
N TYR A 345 17.04 14.49 -8.45
CA TYR A 345 16.86 13.27 -9.25
C TYR A 345 15.51 13.20 -9.96
N THR A 346 14.74 14.29 -9.98
CA THR A 346 13.42 14.36 -10.66
C THR A 346 13.27 15.68 -11.40
N ASP A 347 12.50 15.69 -12.51
CA ASP A 347 12.26 16.90 -13.30
C ASP A 347 10.96 17.60 -12.84
N TYR A 348 11.10 18.56 -11.92
CA TYR A 348 9.97 19.38 -11.47
C TYR A 348 9.70 20.54 -12.42
N ASP A 349 8.51 20.55 -13.02
CA ASP A 349 7.99 21.63 -13.85
C ASP A 349 7.28 22.67 -12.97
N ALA A 350 7.90 23.83 -12.79
CA ALA A 350 7.37 24.91 -11.96
C ALA A 350 6.09 25.55 -12.54
N GLU A 351 5.92 25.54 -13.87
CA GLU A 351 4.74 26.11 -14.54
C GLU A 351 3.54 25.17 -14.38
N ALA A 352 3.75 23.88 -14.62
CA ALA A 352 2.73 22.86 -14.42
C ALA A 352 2.48 22.55 -12.93
N ARG A 353 3.41 22.95 -12.05
CA ARG A 353 3.45 22.61 -10.62
C ARG A 353 3.40 21.09 -10.41
N ASP A 354 4.08 20.36 -11.28
CA ASP A 354 4.09 18.90 -11.31
C ASP A 354 5.43 18.36 -11.84
N TYR A 355 5.62 17.04 -11.81
CA TYR A 355 6.83 16.37 -12.28
C TYR A 355 6.63 15.82 -13.69
N ARG A 356 7.62 16.03 -14.56
CA ARG A 356 7.66 15.35 -15.86
C ARG A 356 8.03 13.89 -15.67
N HIS A 357 7.61 13.04 -16.60
CA HIS A 357 7.99 11.64 -16.61
C HIS A 357 9.30 11.43 -17.39
N ILE A 358 10.03 10.37 -17.07
CA ILE A 358 11.21 9.97 -17.86
C ILE A 358 10.76 9.48 -19.25
N PRO A 359 11.28 10.04 -20.36
CA PRO A 359 10.86 9.67 -21.72
C PRO A 359 10.95 8.17 -22.01
N TYR A 360 11.99 7.50 -21.49
CA TYR A 360 12.17 6.06 -21.59
C TYR A 360 10.92 5.27 -21.18
N PHE A 361 10.31 5.59 -20.03
CA PHE A 361 9.11 4.89 -19.55
C PHE A 361 7.86 5.23 -20.36
N ALA A 362 7.79 6.40 -21.00
CA ALA A 362 6.70 6.72 -21.93
C ALA A 362 6.77 5.88 -23.20
N GLU A 363 7.97 5.66 -23.74
CA GLU A 363 8.19 4.77 -24.88
C GLU A 363 7.81 3.32 -24.52
N VAL A 364 8.27 2.83 -23.36
CA VAL A 364 7.90 1.49 -22.87
C VAL A 364 6.39 1.34 -22.74
N LYS A 365 5.70 2.32 -22.14
CA LYS A 365 4.24 2.32 -22.01
C LYS A 365 3.56 2.20 -23.37
N ALA A 366 3.99 3.01 -24.33
CA ALA A 366 3.44 3.01 -25.68
C ALA A 366 3.65 1.67 -26.39
N ARG A 367 4.81 1.03 -26.23
CA ARG A 367 5.10 -0.29 -26.81
C ARG A 367 4.24 -1.40 -26.23
N LEU A 368 4.04 -1.40 -24.90
CA LEU A 368 3.33 -2.47 -24.20
C LEU A 368 1.81 -2.28 -24.16
N GLY A 369 1.30 -1.05 -24.36
CA GLY A 369 -0.12 -0.76 -24.29
C GLY A 369 -0.72 -0.94 -22.89
N VAL A 370 0.10 -0.77 -21.84
CA VAL A 370 -0.25 -0.91 -20.42
C VAL A 370 -0.62 0.40 -19.75
#